data_AF-A0A1B0Z210-F1
#
_entry.id   AF-A0A1B0Z210-F1
#
_cell.length_a   1.000
_cell.length_b   1.000
_cell.length_c   1.000
_cell.angle_alpha   90.00
_cell.angle_beta   90.00
_cell.angle_gamma   90.00
#
_symmetry.space_group_name_H-M   'P 1'
#
loop_
_entity.id
_entity.type
_entity.pdbx_description
1 polymer ?
#
loop_
_entity_poly.entity_id
_entity_poly.type
_entity_poly.pdbx_seq_one_letter_code
_entity_poly.pdbx_strand_id
1 'polypeptide(L)'
;MKSFFKIFGLIIGFNLLWSIVFFIFQPKSEIWADMGILEAFVYLIGALLGDVIYLIISFLLYLCLLFLKRLKKIQIDNMFLFSLGYALVVIIAIILQAWFKSRLSIQFNLNVASVTTLFYTPFIYCFVSYNLLKPWILKKIK
;
A
#
# COMPACT_ATOMS: atom_id res chain seq x y z
N MET A 1 1.46 -21.13 -8.79
CA MET A 1 2.70 -20.45 -9.25
C MET A 1 2.45 -19.31 -10.25
N LYS A 2 1.78 -19.51 -11.40
CA LYS A 2 1.61 -18.44 -12.41
C LYS A 2 1.00 -17.12 -11.87
N SER A 3 0.03 -17.17 -10.96
CA SER A 3 -0.58 -15.97 -10.35
C SER A 3 0.37 -15.23 -9.39
N PHE A 4 1.21 -15.97 -8.65
CA PHE A 4 2.17 -15.40 -7.71
C PHE A 4 3.24 -14.59 -8.45
N PHE A 5 3.83 -15.15 -9.51
CA PHE A 5 4.81 -14.45 -10.33
C PHE A 5 4.25 -13.20 -11.02
N LYS A 6 2.96 -13.22 -11.42
CA LYS A 6 2.29 -12.03 -11.96
C LYS A 6 2.15 -10.91 -10.93
N ILE A 7 1.71 -11.24 -9.71
CA ILE A 7 1.58 -10.27 -8.61
C ILE A 7 2.95 -9.70 -8.26
N PHE A 8 3.96 -10.57 -8.13
CA PHE A 8 5.33 -10.16 -7.80
C PHE A 8 5.95 -9.25 -8.88
N GLY A 9 5.79 -9.60 -10.16
CA GLY A 9 6.24 -8.75 -11.27
C GLY A 9 5.57 -7.38 -11.30
N LEU A 10 4.27 -7.30 -10.98
CA LEU A 10 3.57 -6.03 -10.86
C LEU A 10 4.07 -5.18 -9.69
N ILE A 11 4.37 -5.80 -8.54
CA ILE A 11 4.97 -5.11 -7.40
C ILE A 11 6.33 -4.54 -7.76
N ILE A 12 7.19 -5.33 -8.44
CA ILE A 12 8.50 -4.85 -8.90
C ILE A 12 8.35 -3.70 -9.90
N GLY A 13 7.46 -3.84 -10.89
CA GLY A 13 7.22 -2.78 -11.87
C GLY A 13 6.72 -1.49 -11.22
N PHE A 14 5.82 -1.59 -10.24
CA PHE A 14 5.31 -0.43 -9.50
C PHE A 14 6.39 0.19 -8.60
N ASN A 15 7.21 -0.62 -7.93
CA ASN A 15 8.38 -0.14 -7.17
C ASN A 15 9.32 0.66 -8.08
N LEU A 16 9.61 0.17 -9.28
CA LEU A 16 10.52 0.83 -10.22
C LEU A 16 9.94 2.16 -10.73
N LEU A 17 8.64 2.22 -11.05
CA LEU A 17 8.00 3.47 -11.43
C LEU A 17 8.02 4.47 -10.28
N TRP A 18 7.72 4.01 -9.06
CA TRP A 18 7.71 4.87 -7.89
C TRP A 18 9.11 5.31 -7.46
N SER A 19 10.15 4.50 -7.70
CA SER A 19 11.53 4.89 -7.40
C SER A 19 11.99 6.07 -8.26
N ILE A 20 11.55 6.14 -9.51
CA ILE A 20 11.78 7.31 -10.39
C ILE A 20 11.08 8.55 -9.82
N VAL A 21 9.81 8.43 -9.44
CA VAL A 21 9.05 9.52 -8.82
C VAL A 21 9.73 9.98 -7.53
N PHE A 22 10.10 9.05 -6.66
CA PHE A 22 10.77 9.33 -5.40
C PHE A 22 12.08 10.09 -5.61
N PHE A 23 12.92 9.61 -6.53
CA PHE A 23 14.19 10.24 -6.87
C PHE A 23 14.03 11.68 -7.38
N ILE A 24 13.04 11.94 -8.24
CA ILE A 24 12.80 13.29 -8.80
C ILE A 24 12.31 14.28 -7.74
N PHE A 25 11.41 13.85 -6.85
CA PHE A 25 10.72 14.74 -5.93
C PHE A 25 11.31 14.78 -4.52
N GLN A 26 12.32 13.97 -4.21
CA GLN A 26 12.96 14.05 -2.90
C GLN A 26 13.78 15.34 -2.75
N PRO A 27 13.71 15.98 -1.57
CA PRO A 27 14.60 17.10 -1.28
C PRO A 27 16.05 16.59 -1.23
N LYS A 28 16.95 17.27 -1.94
CA LYS A 28 18.40 17.01 -1.90
C LYS A 28 19.02 17.49 -0.58
N SER A 29 18.53 17.00 0.55
CA SER A 29 19.22 17.14 1.83
C SER A 29 20.39 16.15 1.90
N GLU A 30 21.32 16.35 2.84
CA GLU A 30 22.53 15.52 2.98
C GLU A 30 22.25 14.01 3.00
N ILE A 31 21.12 13.59 3.59
CA ILE A 31 20.71 12.18 3.69
C ILE A 31 20.39 11.56 2.31
N TRP A 32 20.01 12.38 1.34
CA TRP A 32 19.49 11.94 0.03
C TRP A 32 20.36 12.40 -1.14
N ALA A 33 21.44 13.15 -0.88
CA ALA A 33 22.24 13.83 -1.89
C ALA A 33 22.87 12.86 -2.91
N ASP A 34 23.30 11.68 -2.43
CA ASP A 34 23.97 10.66 -3.25
C ASP A 34 23.02 9.53 -3.70
N MET A 35 21.72 9.64 -3.43
CA MET A 35 20.79 8.55 -3.68
C MET A 35 20.37 8.51 -5.16
N GLY A 36 20.79 7.47 -5.88
CA GLY A 36 20.33 7.18 -7.24
C GLY A 36 18.99 6.44 -7.31
N ILE A 37 18.56 6.11 -8.53
CA ILE A 37 17.26 5.43 -8.78
C ILE A 37 17.25 3.99 -8.23
N LEU A 38 18.40 3.30 -8.26
CA LEU A 38 18.54 1.94 -7.75
C LEU A 38 18.51 1.93 -6.21
N GLU A 39 19.16 2.90 -5.59
CA GLU A 39 19.13 3.10 -4.15
C GLU A 39 17.72 3.48 -3.68
N ALA A 40 17.02 4.35 -4.44
CA ALA A 40 15.60 4.65 -4.23
C ALA A 40 14.74 3.39 -4.29
N PHE A 41 15.00 2.51 -5.25
CA PHE A 41 14.29 1.25 -5.39
C PHE A 41 14.50 0.34 -4.17
N VAL A 42 15.74 0.18 -3.70
CA VAL A 42 16.07 -0.60 -2.49
C VAL A 42 15.43 0.02 -1.25
N TYR A 43 15.47 1.35 -1.12
CA TYR A 43 14.83 2.06 -0.03
C TYR A 43 13.31 1.81 0.01
N LEU A 44 12.64 1.87 -1.13
CA LEU A 44 11.19 1.61 -1.22
C LEU A 44 10.83 0.17 -0.84
N ILE A 45 11.65 -0.81 -1.23
CA ILE A 45 11.49 -2.19 -0.76
C ILE A 45 11.67 -2.27 0.76
N GLY A 46 12.67 -1.59 1.31
CA GLY A 46 12.88 -1.49 2.76
C GLY A 46 11.67 -0.88 3.48
N ALA A 47 11.08 0.18 2.91
CA ALA A 47 9.86 0.80 3.45
C ALA A 47 8.68 -0.19 3.47
N LEU A 48 8.51 -1.00 2.41
CA LEU A 48 7.52 -2.09 2.38
C LEU A 48 7.78 -3.20 3.40
N LEU A 49 8.97 -3.29 3.99
CA LEU A 49 9.24 -4.23 5.08
C LEU A 49 9.06 -3.57 6.46
N GLY A 50 9.29 -2.26 6.57
CA GLY A 50 9.11 -1.52 7.81
C GLY A 50 7.64 -1.27 8.19
N ASP A 51 6.75 -1.19 7.21
CA ASP A 51 5.37 -0.73 7.38
C ASP A 51 4.34 -1.88 7.45
N VAL A 52 4.72 -3.04 7.99
CA VAL A 52 3.89 -4.28 8.03
C VAL A 52 2.51 -4.05 8.66
N ILE A 53 2.35 -3.06 9.54
CA ILE A 53 1.06 -2.71 10.13
C ILE A 53 -0.01 -2.42 9.07
N TYR A 54 0.35 -1.76 7.96
CA TYR A 54 -0.60 -1.48 6.87
C TYR A 54 -0.95 -2.73 6.08
N LEU A 55 -0.09 -3.75 6.03
CA LEU A 55 -0.44 -5.06 5.48
C LEU A 55 -1.55 -5.72 6.30
N ILE A 56 -1.41 -5.71 7.63
CA ILE A 56 -2.41 -6.30 8.54
C ILE A 56 -3.74 -5.58 8.40
N ILE A 57 -3.74 -4.24 8.44
CA ILE A 57 -4.93 -3.40 8.26
C ILE A 57 -5.60 -3.69 6.92
N SER A 58 -4.83 -3.70 5.83
CA SER A 58 -5.35 -4.00 4.49
C SER A 58 -5.96 -5.41 4.43
N PHE A 59 -5.29 -6.40 5.03
CA PHE A 59 -5.77 -7.79 5.02
C PHE A 59 -7.09 -7.94 5.77
N LEU A 60 -7.21 -7.41 6.98
CA LEU A 60 -8.44 -7.45 7.77
C LEU A 60 -9.58 -6.72 7.07
N LEU A 61 -9.32 -5.53 6.52
CA LEU A 61 -10.32 -4.75 5.82
C LEU A 61 -10.87 -5.50 4.59
N TYR A 62 -9.98 -6.04 3.75
CA TYR A 62 -10.42 -6.80 2.58
C TYR A 62 -11.09 -8.11 2.92
N LEU A 63 -10.71 -8.75 4.03
CA LEU A 63 -11.40 -9.93 4.53
C LEU A 63 -12.87 -9.60 4.84
N CYS A 64 -13.13 -8.51 5.56
CA CYS A 64 -14.47 -8.02 5.83
C CYS A 64 -15.24 -7.64 4.55
N LEU A 65 -14.66 -6.81 3.68
CA LEU A 65 -15.31 -6.33 2.46
C LEU A 65 -15.67 -7.48 1.51
N LEU A 66 -14.75 -8.43 1.29
CA LEU A 66 -15.01 -9.59 0.44
C LEU A 66 -16.05 -10.53 1.06
N PHE A 67 -16.06 -10.67 2.39
CA PHE A 67 -17.07 -11.48 3.08
C PHE A 67 -18.47 -10.85 2.99
N LEU A 68 -18.59 -9.53 3.18
CA LEU A 68 -19.86 -8.81 2.98
C LEU A 68 -20.38 -8.97 1.54
N LYS A 69 -19.47 -8.92 0.55
CA LYS A 69 -19.82 -9.20 -0.85
C LYS A 69 -20.27 -10.64 -1.07
N ARG A 70 -19.60 -11.62 -0.47
CA ARG A 70 -19.99 -13.05 -0.53
C ARG A 70 -21.39 -13.25 0.03
N LEU A 71 -21.71 -12.58 1.15
CA LEU A 71 -23.05 -12.59 1.77
C LEU A 71 -24.09 -11.76 1.00
N LYS A 72 -23.73 -11.15 -0.14
CA LYS A 72 -24.58 -10.26 -0.94
C LYS A 72 -25.13 -9.05 -0.16
N LYS A 73 -24.48 -8.66 0.94
CA LYS A 73 -24.82 -7.44 1.71
C LYS A 73 -24.41 -6.17 0.97
N ILE A 74 -23.40 -6.28 0.11
CA ILE A 74 -22.98 -5.23 -0.81
C ILE A 74 -22.96 -5.78 -2.24
N GLN A 75 -23.46 -5.01 -3.20
CA GLN A 75 -23.49 -5.35 -4.63
C GLN A 75 -22.65 -4.34 -5.41
N ILE A 76 -21.36 -4.33 -5.14
CA ILE A 76 -20.39 -3.46 -5.78
C ILE A 76 -19.54 -4.33 -6.72
N ASP A 77 -19.10 -3.79 -7.85
CA ASP A 77 -18.18 -4.49 -8.74
C ASP A 77 -16.83 -4.78 -8.05
N ASN A 78 -15.90 -5.44 -8.76
CA ASN A 78 -14.60 -5.75 -8.17
C ASN A 78 -13.65 -4.56 -8.12
N MET A 79 -13.77 -3.62 -9.05
CA MET A 79 -12.87 -2.48 -9.19
C MET A 79 -13.16 -1.44 -8.11
N PHE A 80 -14.42 -1.04 -7.95
CA PHE A 80 -14.88 -0.15 -6.89
C PHE A 80 -14.68 -0.78 -5.50
N LEU A 81 -14.83 -2.11 -5.35
CA LEU A 81 -14.53 -2.75 -4.05
C LEU A 81 -13.05 -2.60 -3.67
N PHE A 82 -12.14 -2.75 -4.65
CA PHE A 82 -10.72 -2.51 -4.44
C PHE A 82 -10.46 -1.02 -4.14
N SER A 83 -10.98 -0.10 -4.96
CA SER A 83 -10.79 1.33 -4.74
C SER A 83 -11.31 1.81 -3.38
N LEU A 84 -12.47 1.31 -2.95
CA LEU A 84 -13.05 1.60 -1.63
C LEU A 84 -12.14 1.09 -0.51
N GLY A 85 -11.68 -0.15 -0.60
CA GLY A 85 -10.77 -0.74 0.38
C GLY A 85 -9.48 0.07 0.48
N TYR A 86 -8.86 0.42 -0.66
CA TYR A 86 -7.67 1.26 -0.70
C TYR A 86 -7.89 2.63 -0.07
N ALA A 87 -8.98 3.33 -0.43
CA ALA A 87 -9.30 4.64 0.13
C ALA A 87 -9.45 4.59 1.67
N LEU A 88 -10.10 3.56 2.20
CA LEU A 88 -10.25 3.37 3.64
C LEU A 88 -8.90 3.11 4.32
N VAL A 89 -8.00 2.30 3.74
CA VAL A 89 -6.65 2.08 4.30
C VAL A 89 -5.85 3.37 4.30
N VAL A 90 -5.92 4.17 3.22
CA VAL A 90 -5.24 5.47 3.16
C VAL A 90 -5.75 6.41 4.25
N ILE A 91 -7.07 6.50 4.46
CA ILE A 91 -7.66 7.31 5.54
C ILE A 91 -7.14 6.85 6.90
N ILE A 92 -7.11 5.53 7.15
CA ILE A 92 -6.56 4.97 8.39
C ILE A 92 -5.08 5.31 8.53
N ALA A 93 -4.28 5.21 7.46
CA ALA A 93 -2.86 5.53 7.47
C ALA A 93 -2.60 7.00 7.80
N ILE A 94 -3.39 7.91 7.22
CA ILE A 94 -3.33 9.35 7.53
C ILE A 94 -3.63 9.58 9.01
N ILE A 95 -4.70 8.99 9.54
CA ILE A 95 -5.09 9.14 10.96
C ILE A 95 -4.00 8.60 11.88
N LEU A 96 -3.50 7.39 11.62
CA LEU A 96 -2.45 6.76 12.42
C LEU A 96 -1.16 7.58 12.39
N GLN A 97 -0.72 8.03 11.21
CA GLN A 97 0.49 8.80 11.08
C GLN A 97 0.37 10.18 11.75
N ALA A 98 -0.78 10.85 11.61
CA ALA A 98 -1.05 12.11 12.30
C ALA A 98 -1.05 11.93 13.82
N TRP A 99 -1.65 10.84 14.31
CA TRP A 99 -1.65 10.50 15.73
C TRP A 99 -0.23 10.21 16.26
N PHE A 100 0.55 9.37 15.57
CA PHE A 100 1.94 9.07 15.96
C PHE A 100 2.80 10.33 16.00
N LYS A 101 2.72 11.19 14.97
CA LYS A 101 3.47 12.45 14.93
C LYS A 101 3.05 13.41 16.03
N SER A 102 1.76 13.49 16.35
CA SER A 102 1.26 14.27 17.49
C SER A 102 1.83 13.77 18.82
N ARG A 103 1.94 12.45 19.02
CA ARG A 103 2.52 11.87 20.24
C ARG A 103 4.03 12.10 20.37
N LEU A 104 4.73 12.25 19.25
CA LEU A 104 6.17 12.53 19.18
C LEU A 104 6.49 14.03 19.10
N SER A 105 5.49 14.91 19.12
CA SER A 105 5.64 16.36 18.94
C SER A 105 6.37 16.75 17.63
N ILE A 106 6.24 15.93 16.59
CA ILE A 106 6.84 16.15 15.27
C ILE A 106 5.80 16.84 14.37
N GLN A 107 6.20 17.90 13.66
CA GLN A 107 5.32 18.55 12.70
C GLN A 107 4.92 17.60 11.57
N PHE A 108 3.64 17.64 11.20
CA PHE A 108 3.15 16.91 10.04
C PHE A 108 3.57 17.66 8.76
N ASN A 109 4.72 17.29 8.22
CA ASN A 109 5.19 17.84 6.94
C ASN A 109 4.92 16.85 5.80
N LEU A 110 4.29 17.35 4.73
CA LEU A 110 3.96 16.58 3.53
C LEU A 110 5.14 16.65 2.54
N ASN A 111 6.11 15.74 2.70
CA ASN A 111 7.20 15.52 1.75
C ASN A 111 7.02 14.20 0.97
N VAL A 112 7.85 13.93 -0.03
CA VAL A 112 7.74 12.71 -0.85
C VAL A 112 7.82 11.42 -0.03
N ALA A 113 8.58 11.42 1.07
CA ALA A 113 8.66 10.28 1.99
C ALA A 113 7.33 10.04 2.73
N SER A 114 6.67 11.12 3.18
CA SER A 114 5.33 11.02 3.76
C SER A 114 4.28 10.59 2.72
N VAL A 115 4.35 11.08 1.47
CA VAL A 115 3.46 10.63 0.39
C VAL A 115 3.69 9.15 0.08
N THR A 116 4.94 8.70 0.09
CA THR A 116 5.29 7.30 -0.13
C THR A 116 4.70 6.40 0.97
N THR A 117 4.87 6.77 2.23
CA THR A 117 4.29 6.01 3.35
C THR A 117 2.77 6.04 3.39
N LEU A 118 2.13 7.13 2.95
CA LEU A 118 0.67 7.31 3.00
C LEU A 118 -0.08 6.74 1.80
N PHE A 119 0.54 6.63 0.63
CA PHE A 119 -0.13 6.23 -0.60
C PHE A 119 0.50 5.00 -1.23
N TYR A 120 1.82 5.05 -1.47
CA TYR A 120 2.52 3.96 -2.14
C TYR A 120 2.48 2.65 -1.35
N THR A 121 2.87 2.71 -0.07
CA THR A 121 2.92 1.52 0.78
C THR A 121 1.53 0.90 0.96
N PRO A 122 0.48 1.67 1.35
CA PRO A 122 -0.90 1.18 1.37
C PRO A 122 -1.39 0.59 0.05
N PHE A 123 -1.00 1.17 -1.09
CA PHE A 123 -1.41 0.66 -2.39
C PHE A 123 -0.88 -0.76 -2.64
N ILE A 124 0.42 -0.98 -2.41
CA ILE A 124 1.04 -2.30 -2.57
C ILE A 124 0.38 -3.33 -1.66
N TYR A 125 0.18 -3.01 -0.39
CA TYR A 125 -0.45 -3.93 0.54
C TYR A 125 -1.92 -4.20 0.24
N CYS A 126 -2.67 -3.19 -0.18
CA CYS A 126 -4.04 -3.37 -0.66
C CYS A 126 -4.07 -4.31 -1.86
N PHE A 127 -3.16 -4.12 -2.82
CA PHE A 127 -3.03 -4.95 -4.00
C PHE A 127 -2.73 -6.41 -3.63
N VAL A 128 -1.78 -6.64 -2.72
CA VAL A 128 -1.45 -7.98 -2.23
C VAL A 128 -2.63 -8.61 -1.51
N SER A 129 -3.18 -7.94 -0.49
CA SER A 129 -4.28 -8.47 0.32
C SER A 129 -5.51 -8.80 -0.50
N TYR A 130 -5.92 -7.91 -1.41
CA TYR A 130 -7.08 -8.14 -2.27
C TYR A 130 -6.88 -9.33 -3.20
N ASN A 131 -5.74 -9.42 -3.89
CA ASN A 131 -5.47 -10.51 -4.84
C ASN A 131 -5.26 -11.86 -4.14
N LEU A 132 -4.75 -11.86 -2.91
CA LEU A 132 -4.65 -13.07 -2.10
C LEU A 132 -6.01 -13.52 -1.58
N LEU A 133 -6.85 -12.63 -1.06
CA LEU A 133 -8.11 -13.01 -0.41
C LEU A 133 -9.24 -13.31 -1.40
N LYS A 134 -9.33 -12.55 -2.50
CA LYS A 134 -10.44 -12.64 -3.45
C LYS A 134 -10.68 -14.07 -3.97
N PRO A 135 -9.66 -14.84 -4.42
CA PRO A 135 -9.86 -16.20 -4.90
C PRO A 135 -10.29 -17.19 -3.81
N TRP A 136 -10.04 -16.89 -2.55
CA TRP A 136 -10.40 -17.78 -1.43
C TRP A 136 -11.81 -17.51 -0.94
N ILE A 137 -12.21 -16.24 -0.88
CA ILE A 137 -13.52 -15.84 -0.33
C ILE A 137 -14.62 -15.92 -1.39
N LEU A 138 -14.35 -15.48 -2.62
CA LEU A 138 -15.38 -15.36 -3.67
C LEU A 138 -15.45 -16.56 -4.61
N LYS A 139 -14.51 -17.51 -4.54
CA LYS A 139 -14.58 -18.71 -5.37
C LYS A 139 -15.73 -19.59 -4.88
N LYS A 140 -16.68 -19.87 -5.77
CA LYS A 140 -17.68 -20.90 -5.53
C LYS A 140 -16.96 -22.23 -5.34
N ILE A 141 -17.20 -22.89 -4.22
CA ILE A 141 -16.94 -24.33 -4.09
C ILE A 141 -17.85 -24.96 -5.15
N LYS A 142 -17.24 -25.57 -6.17
CA LYS A 142 -17.96 -26.37 -7.16
C LYS A 142 -18.29 -27.71 -6.54
#